data_AF-A0AAU7D316-F1
#
_entry.id   AF-A0AAU7D316-F1
#
_cell.length_a   1.000
_cell.length_b   1.000
_cell.length_c   1.000
_cell.angle_alpha   90.00
_cell.angle_beta   90.00
_cell.angle_gamma   90.00
#
_symmetry.space_group_name_H-M   'P 1'
#
loop_
_entity.id
_entity.type
_entity.pdbx_description
1 polymer ?
#
loop_
_entity_poly.entity_id
_entity_poly.type
_entity_poly.pdbx_seq_one_letter_code
_entity_poly.pdbx_strand_id
1 'polypeptide(L)'
;MTTNRIGYIAHSRGTRRAYRGMLQLAKNLGVEVESRWVESFGQFMNDLGIRPEGTILRRRDNHKGFIAGNCAWIVPPVVAEPTTI
;
A
#
# COMPACT_ATOMS: atom_id res chain seq x y z
N MET A 1 14.25 23.13 10.98
CA MET A 1 14.19 21.67 10.75
C MET A 1 14.02 21.42 9.26
N THR A 2 15.11 21.37 8.51
CA THR A 2 15.12 21.14 7.06
C THR A 2 14.95 19.64 6.81
N THR A 3 13.70 19.18 6.70
CA THR A 3 13.42 17.81 6.28
C THR A 3 14.06 17.58 4.92
N ASN A 4 15.08 16.72 4.91
CA ASN A 4 15.92 16.44 3.76
C ASN A 4 15.06 15.87 2.61
N ARG A 5 14.64 16.74 1.68
CA ARG A 5 13.68 16.45 0.59
C ARG A 5 14.09 15.25 -0.26
N ILE A 6 15.38 14.96 -0.37
CA ILE A 6 15.92 13.85 -1.18
C ILE A 6 15.59 12.48 -0.56
N GLY A 7 15.66 12.36 0.78
CA GLY A 7 15.31 11.12 1.49
C GLY A 7 13.82 10.77 1.35
N TYR A 8 12.95 11.77 1.54
CA TYR A 8 11.50 11.61 1.35
C TYR A 8 11.13 11.09 -0.05
N ILE A 9 11.80 11.59 -1.09
CA ILE A 9 11.56 11.16 -2.47
C ILE A 9 12.04 9.72 -2.72
N ALA A 10 13.18 9.31 -2.17
CA ALA A 10 13.71 7.95 -2.34
C ALA A 10 12.81 6.88 -1.69
N HIS A 11 12.37 7.10 -0.43
CA HIS A 11 11.51 6.16 0.28
C HIS A 11 10.09 6.07 -0.34
N SER A 12 9.67 7.09 -1.10
CA SER A 12 8.37 7.07 -1.79
C SER A 12 8.30 6.11 -2.99
N ARG A 13 9.43 5.63 -3.53
CA ARG A 13 9.45 4.73 -4.71
C ARG A 13 8.69 3.42 -4.45
N GLY A 14 8.89 2.80 -3.29
CA GLY A 14 8.19 1.58 -2.88
C GLY A 14 6.68 1.79 -2.71
N THR A 15 6.29 2.93 -2.12
CA THR A 15 4.90 3.37 -1.97
C THR A 15 4.24 3.59 -3.33
N ARG A 16 4.92 4.28 -4.25
CA ARG A 16 4.39 4.56 -5.59
C ARG A 16 4.20 3.30 -6.44
N ARG A 17 5.12 2.33 -6.32
CA ARG A 17 4.94 1.01 -6.95
C ARG A 17 3.70 0.30 -6.42
N ALA A 18 3.52 0.29 -5.10
CA ALA A 18 2.36 -0.34 -4.48
C ALA A 18 1.04 0.35 -4.85
N TYR A 19 1.01 1.69 -4.89
CA TYR A 19 -0.13 2.46 -5.37
C TYR A 19 -0.55 2.07 -6.79
N ARG A 20 0.40 2.02 -7.73
CA ARG A 20 0.12 1.59 -9.12
C ARG A 20 -0.36 0.15 -9.20
N GLY A 21 0.27 -0.74 -8.43
CA GLY A 21 -0.14 -2.15 -8.34
C GLY A 21 -1.56 -2.31 -7.81
N MET A 22 -1.94 -1.53 -6.80
CA MET A 22 -3.29 -1.51 -6.25
C MET A 22 -4.32 -1.07 -7.29
N LEU A 23 -4.07 0.02 -8.03
CA LEU A 23 -5.00 0.48 -9.06
C LEU A 23 -5.21 -0.57 -10.15
N GLN A 24 -4.14 -1.22 -10.60
CA GLN A 24 -4.23 -2.28 -11.61
C GLN A 24 -4.99 -3.50 -11.08
N LEU A 25 -4.71 -3.91 -9.84
CA LEU A 25 -5.40 -5.03 -9.21
C LEU A 25 -6.89 -4.75 -9.04
N ALA A 26 -7.24 -3.55 -8.56
CA ALA A 26 -8.62 -3.12 -8.38
C ALA A 26 -9.38 -3.13 -9.71
N LYS A 27 -8.76 -2.60 -10.78
CA LYS A 27 -9.30 -2.66 -12.14
C LYS A 27 -9.53 -4.09 -12.60
N ASN A 28 -8.56 -4.98 -12.38
CA ASN A 28 -8.66 -6.38 -12.81
C ASN A 28 -9.73 -7.16 -12.03
N LEU A 29 -9.93 -6.85 -10.75
CA LEU A 29 -10.90 -7.53 -9.88
C LEU A 29 -12.29 -6.88 -9.90
N GLY A 30 -12.47 -5.73 -10.57
CA GLY A 30 -13.71 -4.95 -10.50
C GLY A 30 -14.01 -4.43 -9.09
N VAL A 31 -12.98 -4.16 -8.29
CA VAL A 31 -13.11 -3.69 -6.91
C VAL A 31 -13.00 -2.16 -6.89
N GLU A 32 -13.88 -1.51 -6.14
CA GLU A 32 -13.86 -0.05 -5.99
C GLU A 32 -12.58 0.44 -5.32
N VAL A 33 -12.13 1.61 -5.75
CA VAL A 33 -11.04 2.36 -5.14
C VAL A 33 -11.59 3.72 -4.73
N GLU A 34 -11.14 4.20 -3.58
CA GLU A 34 -11.42 5.55 -3.11
C GLU A 34 -11.07 6.60 -4.19
N SER A 35 -12.02 7.49 -4.50
CA SER A 35 -11.90 8.44 -5.62
C SER A 35 -10.70 9.37 -5.46
N ARG A 36 -10.50 9.92 -4.26
CA ARG A 36 -9.33 10.74 -3.87
C ARG A 36 -8.00 10.04 -4.16
N TRP A 37 -7.93 8.72 -4.05
CA TRP A 37 -6.71 7.98 -4.37
C TRP A 37 -6.52 7.84 -5.87
N VAL A 38 -7.56 7.57 -6.65
CA VAL A 38 -7.49 7.50 -8.11
C VAL A 38 -7.00 8.82 -8.71
N GLU A 39 -7.49 9.93 -8.18
CA GLU A 39 -7.13 11.29 -8.61
C GLU A 39 -5.72 11.70 -8.16
N SER A 40 -5.25 11.18 -7.02
CA SER A 40 -4.00 11.65 -6.42
C SER A 40 -3.28 10.60 -5.58
N PHE A 41 -2.06 10.27 -6.01
CA PHE A 41 -1.09 9.54 -5.20
C PHE A 41 -0.79 10.24 -3.86
N GLY A 42 -0.89 11.58 -3.81
CA GLY A 42 -0.69 12.33 -2.57
C GLY A 42 -1.72 11.98 -1.50
N GLN A 43 -2.98 11.79 -1.88
CA GLN A 43 -4.04 11.41 -0.94
C GLN A 43 -3.88 9.98 -0.43
N PHE A 44 -3.48 9.05 -1.32
CA PHE A 44 -3.10 7.69 -0.92
C PHE A 44 -1.99 7.71 0.12
N MET A 45 -0.95 8.52 -0.10
CA MET A 45 0.19 8.63 0.81
C MET A 45 -0.16 9.38 2.10
N ASN A 46 -1.10 10.32 2.08
CA ASN A 46 -1.60 10.97 3.29
C ASN A 46 -2.34 9.98 4.20
N ASP A 47 -3.12 9.05 3.63
CA ASP A 47 -3.87 8.07 4.44
C ASP A 47 -3.02 6.90 4.93
N LEU A 48 -2.14 6.38 4.07
CA LEU A 48 -1.38 5.14 4.36
C LEU A 48 0.06 5.40 4.75
N GLY A 49 0.56 6.61 4.55
CA GLY A 49 1.96 6.95 4.75
C GLY A 49 2.90 6.31 3.74
N ILE A 50 4.20 6.43 4.03
CA ILE A 50 5.25 5.75 3.28
C ILE A 50 5.19 4.26 3.59
N ARG A 51 5.28 3.42 2.56
CA ARG A 51 5.36 1.96 2.70
C ARG A 51 6.60 1.58 3.54
N PRO A 52 6.43 0.94 4.71
CA PRO A 52 7.55 0.37 5.45
C PRO A 52 8.19 -0.79 4.69
N GLU A 53 9.48 -1.02 4.91
CA GLU A 53 10.20 -2.15 4.31
C GLU A 53 9.60 -3.50 4.73
N GLY A 54 9.65 -4.49 3.84
CA GLY A 54 9.10 -5.83 4.10
C GLY A 54 7.58 -5.93 4.17
N THR A 55 6.84 -4.81 4.05
CA THR A 55 5.37 -4.82 4.11
C THR A 55 4.70 -4.90 2.74
N ILE A 56 3.44 -5.33 2.72
CA ILE A 56 2.54 -5.32 1.55
C ILE A 56 1.23 -4.58 1.90
N LEU A 57 0.54 -4.05 0.88
CA LEU A 57 -0.77 -3.43 1.08
C LEU A 57 -1.84 -4.53 1.16
N ARG A 58 -2.67 -4.51 2.20
CA ARG A 58 -3.79 -5.46 2.35
C ARG A 58 -5.08 -4.74 2.71
N ARG A 59 -6.20 -5.30 2.25
CA ARG A 59 -7.56 -4.96 2.71
C ARG A 59 -7.86 -5.72 4.01
N ARG A 60 -8.35 -5.00 5.02
CA ARG A 60 -8.79 -5.56 6.30
C ARG A 60 -10.05 -6.40 6.10
N ASP A 61 -10.98 -5.87 5.32
CA ASP A 61 -12.19 -6.55 4.88
C ASP A 61 -12.15 -6.75 3.36
N ASN A 62 -12.21 -8.02 2.93
CA ASN A 62 -12.17 -8.40 1.52
C ASN A 62 -13.45 -8.07 0.75
N HIS A 63 -14.56 -7.82 1.46
CA HIS A 63 -15.84 -7.42 0.87
C HIS A 63 -15.92 -5.92 0.59
N LYS A 64 -14.96 -5.13 1.09
CA LYS A 64 -14.88 -3.68 0.88
C LYS A 64 -13.81 -3.32 -0.14
N GLY A 65 -13.94 -2.14 -0.74
CA GLY A 65 -12.98 -1.60 -1.70
C GLY A 65 -11.61 -1.23 -1.12
N PHE A 66 -10.74 -0.72 -1.97
CA PHE A 66 -9.50 -0.06 -1.56
C PHE A 66 -9.81 1.37 -1.10
N ILE A 67 -10.16 1.49 0.18
CA ILE A 67 -10.52 2.77 0.80
C ILE A 67 -9.72 3.07 2.05
N ALA A 68 -9.68 4.35 2.41
CA ALA A 68 -9.11 4.79 3.67
C ALA A 68 -9.75 4.02 4.84
N GLY A 69 -8.93 3.56 5.79
CA GLY A 69 -9.41 2.77 6.93
C GLY A 69 -9.68 1.29 6.65
N ASN A 70 -9.91 0.87 5.38
CA ASN A 70 -9.95 -0.54 5.01
C ASN A 70 -8.59 -1.08 4.57
N CYS A 71 -7.64 -0.24 4.18
CA CYS A 71 -6.32 -0.67 3.78
C CYS A 71 -5.25 -0.38 4.83
N ALA A 72 -4.24 -1.26 4.91
CA ALA A 72 -3.06 -1.05 5.75
C ALA A 72 -1.82 -1.75 5.17
N TRP A 73 -0.65 -1.25 5.53
CA TRP A 73 0.60 -1.98 5.36
C TRP A 73 0.68 -3.10 6.38
N ILE A 74 0.92 -4.33 5.92
CA ILE A 74 1.12 -5.49 6.78
C ILE A 74 2.43 -6.16 6.46
N VAL A 75 3.08 -6.74 7.46
CA VAL A 75 4.15 -7.70 7.23
C VAL A 75 3.48 -9.02 6.79
N PRO A 76 3.83 -9.59 5.64
CA PRO A 76 3.37 -10.93 5.29
C PRO A 76 3.73 -11.91 6.41
N PRO A 77 2.87 -12.89 6.73
CA PRO A 77 3.24 -13.92 7.67
C PRO A 77 4.54 -14.58 7.22
N VAL A 78 5.49 -14.75 8.14
CA VAL A 78 6.67 -15.56 7.88
C VAL A 78 6.16 -16.97 7.59
N VAL A 79 6.39 -17.45 6.38
CA VAL A 79 6.08 -18.84 6.05
C VAL A 79 6.99 -19.66 6.96
N ALA A 80 6.43 -20.38 7.93
CA ALA A 80 7.20 -21.30 8.74
C ALA A 80 7.85 -22.28 7.76
N GLU A 81 9.18 -22.32 7.73
CA GLU A 81 9.88 -23.29 6.93
C GLU A 81 9.39 -24.69 7.33
N PRO A 82 9.06 -25.58 6.38
CA PRO A 82 8.67 -26.93 6.73
C PRO A 82 9.81 -27.52 7.54
N THR A 83 9.57 -27.75 8.82
CA THR A 83 10.57 -28.34 9.71
C THR A 83 10.85 -29.73 9.17
N THR A 84 11.99 -29.90 8.52
CA THR A 84 12.47 -31.21 8.08
C THR A 84 12.61 -32.07 9.32
N ILE A 85 11.74 -33.08 9.46
CA ILE A 85 11.88 -34.20 10.41
C ILE A 85 12.83 -35.21 9.78
#